data_AF-A0A534SVB1-F1
#
_entry.id   AF-A0A534SVB1-F1
#
_cell.length_a   1.000
_cell.length_b   1.000
_cell.length_c   1.000
_cell.angle_alpha   90.00
_cell.angle_beta   90.00
_cell.angle_gamma   90.00
#
_symmetry.space_group_name_H-M   'P 1'
#
loop_
_entity.id
_entity.type
_entity.pdbx_description
1 polymer ?
#
loop_
_entity_poly.entity_id
_entity_poly.type
_entity_poly.pdbx_seq_one_letter_code
_entity_poly.pdbx_strand_id
1 'polypeptide(L)'
;MVGFLDVAKDAFGIEQKDEDTEQTFGVWGMGPGPYLVLPFLPPLTIRDGVGYAFDAAMTPYTYFIPWWGTVAGTATNTVNERSLNLDRFERVAESTVDLYGAVRNGYLQRRAAAIKQ
;
A
#
# COMPACT_ATOMS: atom_id res chain seq x y z
N MET A 1 15.25 21.00 2.39
CA MET A 1 13.98 21.42 1.74
C MET A 1 13.58 20.51 0.58
N VAL A 2 13.97 19.23 0.60
CA VAL A 2 13.53 18.26 -0.42
C VAL A 2 12.32 17.53 0.17
N GLY A 3 11.11 17.81 -0.32
CA GLY A 3 9.87 17.12 0.07
C GLY A 3 9.07 17.71 1.25
N PHE A 4 9.52 18.80 1.89
CA PHE A 4 8.74 19.49 2.94
C PHE A 4 7.72 20.50 2.38
N LEU A 5 7.92 20.95 1.14
CA LEU A 5 7.04 21.86 0.43
C LEU A 5 6.66 21.21 -0.90
N ASP A 6 5.38 21.23 -1.25
CA ASP A 6 4.86 20.68 -2.50
C ASP A 6 4.91 21.72 -3.63
N VAL A 7 6.14 22.02 -4.06
CA VAL A 7 6.38 22.98 -5.15
C VAL A 7 5.79 22.47 -6.48
N ALA A 8 5.69 21.15 -6.66
CA ALA A 8 5.13 20.54 -7.87
C ALA A 8 3.66 20.89 -8.05
N LYS A 9 2.88 20.81 -6.96
CA LYS A 9 1.49 21.23 -6.95
C LYS A 9 1.35 22.74 -7.02
N ASP A 10 2.04 23.47 -6.14
CA ASP A 10 1.79 24.90 -5.94
C ASP A 10 2.32 25.78 -7.09
N ALA A 11 3.45 25.42 -7.70
CA ALA A 11 4.07 26.21 -8.76
C ALA A 11 3.78 25.67 -10.17
N PHE A 12 3.51 24.37 -10.31
CA PHE A 12 3.37 23.71 -11.61
C PHE A 12 2.02 23.04 -11.84
N GLY A 13 1.14 23.01 -10.83
CA GLY A 13 -0.19 22.39 -10.94
C GLY A 13 -0.15 20.88 -11.18
N ILE A 14 0.96 20.22 -10.82
CA ILE A 14 1.12 18.78 -11.00
C ILE A 14 0.58 18.06 -9.77
N GLU A 15 -0.49 17.29 -9.94
CA GLU A 15 -1.05 16.48 -8.86
C GLU A 15 -0.23 15.20 -8.65
N GLN A 16 -0.03 14.83 -7.39
CA GLN A 16 0.59 13.57 -7.02
C GLN A 16 -0.32 12.40 -7.44
N LYS A 17 0.27 11.40 -8.10
CA LYS A 17 -0.35 10.11 -8.38
C LYS A 17 0.50 9.00 -7.79
N ASP A 18 -0.10 8.18 -6.94
CA ASP A 18 0.56 7.03 -6.34
C ASP A 18 0.37 5.79 -7.23
N GLU A 19 1.17 5.72 -8.28
CA GLU A 19 1.24 4.59 -9.23
C GLU A 19 2.38 3.63 -8.85
N ASP A 20 2.15 2.33 -9.03
CA ASP A 20 3.15 1.29 -8.75
C ASP A 20 3.21 0.24 -9.87
N THR A 21 4.26 -0.59 -9.87
CA THR A 21 4.46 -1.60 -10.92
C THR A 21 3.35 -2.67 -10.88
N GLU A 22 2.73 -2.90 -9.72
CA GLU A 22 1.57 -3.79 -9.61
C GLU A 22 0.39 -3.29 -10.47
N GLN A 23 0.05 -2.00 -10.39
CA GLN A 23 -1.02 -1.41 -11.20
C GLN A 23 -0.74 -1.61 -12.68
N THR A 24 0.51 -1.40 -13.10
CA THR A 24 0.96 -1.67 -14.47
C THR A 24 0.70 -3.11 -14.89
N PHE A 25 1.06 -4.11 -14.07
CA PHE A 25 0.75 -5.51 -14.34
C PHE A 25 -0.75 -5.79 -14.37
N GLY A 26 -1.52 -5.11 -13.52
CA GLY A 26 -2.98 -5.17 -13.50
C GLY A 26 -3.61 -4.72 -14.82
N VAL A 27 -3.14 -3.60 -15.38
CA VAL A 27 -3.57 -3.11 -16.70
C VAL A 27 -3.23 -4.13 -17.80
N TRP A 28 -2.09 -4.81 -17.68
CA TRP A 28 -1.62 -5.82 -18.65
C TRP A 28 -2.30 -7.19 -18.49
N GLY A 29 -3.34 -7.29 -17.66
CA GLY A 29 -4.16 -8.49 -17.51
C GLY A 29 -3.64 -9.49 -16.47
N MET A 30 -2.59 -9.16 -15.70
CA MET A 30 -2.18 -9.99 -14.57
C MET A 30 -3.23 -9.88 -13.45
N GLY A 31 -3.90 -11.00 -13.18
CA GLY A 31 -4.82 -11.11 -12.05
C GLY A 31 -4.10 -10.93 -10.71
N PRO A 32 -4.79 -10.47 -9.65
CA PRO A 32 -4.19 -10.27 -8.33
C PRO A 32 -3.65 -11.58 -7.72
N GLY A 33 -4.29 -12.71 -8.00
CA GLY A 33 -3.97 -14.00 -7.39
C GLY A 33 -4.43 -14.08 -5.93
N PRO A 34 -3.85 -15.00 -5.13
CA PRO A 34 -4.19 -15.15 -3.72
C PRO A 34 -3.96 -13.88 -2.90
N TYR A 35 -4.92 -13.58 -2.03
CA TYR A 35 -4.82 -12.50 -1.05
C TYR A 35 -4.19 -13.03 0.25
N LEU A 36 -3.20 -12.30 0.76
CA LEU A 36 -2.41 -12.66 1.92
C LEU A 36 -2.40 -11.51 2.93
N VAL A 37 -2.42 -11.87 4.21
CA VAL A 37 -2.20 -10.94 5.32
C VAL A 37 -1.04 -11.50 6.12
N LEU A 38 0.07 -10.76 6.13
CA LEU A 38 1.27 -11.14 6.86
C LEU A 38 1.42 -10.25 8.10
N PRO A 39 1.98 -10.77 9.21
CA PRO A 39 2.21 -9.96 10.40
C PRO A 39 3.00 -8.69 10.09
N PHE A 40 2.51 -7.56 10.60
CA PHE A 40 3.11 -6.20 10.47
C PHE A 40 3.17 -5.61 9.05
N LEU A 41 2.85 -6.40 8.03
CA LEU A 41 2.78 -5.95 6.66
C LEU A 41 1.34 -5.56 6.29
N PRO A 42 1.17 -4.60 5.37
CA PRO A 42 -0.14 -4.32 4.81
C PRO A 42 -0.74 -5.55 4.11
N PRO A 43 -2.08 -5.61 3.96
CA PRO A 43 -2.72 -6.56 3.07
C PRO A 43 -2.11 -6.52 1.67
N LEU A 44 -1.88 -7.68 1.07
CA LEU A 44 -1.25 -7.78 -0.26
C LEU A 44 -1.76 -8.99 -1.04
N THR A 45 -1.63 -8.96 -2.35
CA THR A 45 -1.80 -10.13 -3.22
C THR A 45 -0.47 -10.62 -3.77
N ILE A 46 -0.46 -11.80 -4.41
CA ILE A 46 0.76 -12.32 -5.05
C ILE A 46 1.28 -11.36 -6.12
N ARG A 47 0.39 -10.78 -6.93
CA ARG A 47 0.79 -9.76 -7.92
C ARG A 47 1.42 -8.55 -7.25
N ASP A 48 0.85 -8.11 -6.14
CA ASP A 48 1.31 -6.95 -5.37
C ASP A 48 2.72 -7.18 -4.83
N GLY A 49 2.99 -8.39 -4.32
CA GLY A 49 4.32 -8.78 -3.87
C GLY A 49 5.36 -8.79 -5.00
N VAL A 50 4.97 -9.22 -6.20
CA VAL A 50 5.84 -9.14 -7.39
C VAL A 50 6.08 -7.68 -7.78
N GLY A 51 5.02 -6.86 -7.86
CA GLY A 51 5.12 -5.42 -8.13
C GLY A 51 6.09 -4.74 -7.16
N TYR A 52 5.90 -4.95 -5.86
CA TYR A 52 6.76 -4.43 -4.80
C TYR A 52 8.23 -4.82 -4.98
N ALA A 53 8.54 -6.04 -5.42
CA ALA A 53 9.91 -6.45 -5.67
C ALA A 53 10.55 -5.69 -6.85
N PHE A 54 9.78 -5.44 -7.91
CA PHE A 54 10.22 -4.60 -9.03
C PHE A 54 10.39 -3.13 -8.61
N ASP A 55 9.42 -2.57 -7.90
CA ASP A 55 9.49 -1.21 -7.37
C ASP A 55 10.70 -1.03 -6.45
N ALA A 56 10.97 -2.00 -5.58
CA ALA A 56 12.14 -2.01 -4.71
C ALA A 56 13.45 -2.02 -5.50
N ALA A 57 13.54 -2.77 -6.61
CA ALA A 57 14.71 -2.77 -7.48
C ALA A 57 14.88 -1.45 -8.25
N MET A 58 13.80 -0.74 -8.58
CA MET A 58 13.86 0.54 -9.29
C MET A 58 14.12 1.74 -8.36
N THR A 59 14.05 1.53 -7.04
CA THR A 59 14.12 2.58 -6.03
C THR A 59 15.54 2.73 -5.47
N PRO A 60 16.25 3.86 -5.68
CA PRO A 60 17.67 3.96 -5.33
C PRO A 60 18.00 3.76 -3.86
N TYR A 61 17.11 4.15 -2.92
CA TYR A 61 17.41 4.04 -1.49
C TYR A 61 17.46 2.59 -0.98
N THR A 62 16.83 1.64 -1.67
CA THR A 62 16.80 0.23 -1.26
C THR A 62 18.18 -0.44 -1.35
N TYR A 63 19.08 0.15 -2.13
CA TYR A 63 20.47 -0.28 -2.23
C TYR A 63 21.35 0.20 -1.06
N PHE A 64 20.90 1.20 -0.31
CA PHE A 64 21.64 1.78 0.81
C PHE A 64 21.04 1.41 2.18
N ILE A 65 19.72 1.20 2.22
CA ILE A 65 18.99 0.82 3.42
C ILE A 65 18.77 -0.70 3.39
N PRO A 66 19.21 -1.45 4.41
CA PRO A 66 18.99 -2.88 4.44
C PRO A 66 17.49 -3.19 4.53
N TRP A 67 17.05 -4.27 3.88
CA TRP A 67 15.63 -4.64 3.76
C TRP A 67 14.88 -4.71 5.10
N TRP A 68 15.55 -5.15 6.17
CA TRP A 68 14.95 -5.22 7.51
C TRP A 68 14.66 -3.83 8.08
N GLY A 69 15.41 -2.80 7.70
CA GLY A 69 15.16 -1.41 8.07
C GLY A 69 13.86 -0.91 7.45
N THR A 70 13.64 -1.21 6.16
CA THR A 70 12.37 -0.91 5.47
C THR A 70 11.20 -1.63 6.12
N VAL A 71 11.34 -2.94 6.38
CA VAL A 71 10.30 -3.73 7.05
C VAL A 71 10.00 -3.21 8.46
N ALA A 72 11.03 -2.86 9.24
CA ALA A 72 10.86 -2.29 10.58
C ALA A 72 10.16 -0.93 10.55
N GLY A 73 10.49 -0.08 9.56
CA GLY A 73 9.81 1.18 9.32
C GLY A 73 8.33 0.98 9.01
N THR A 74 8.01 0.09 8.08
CA THR A 74 6.63 -0.27 7.75
C THR A 74 5.89 -0.83 8.96
N ALA A 75 6.50 -1.73 9.71
CA ALA A 75 5.89 -2.30 10.92
C ALA A 75 5.57 -1.22 11.96
N THR A 76 6.51 -0.29 12.17
CA THR A 76 6.34 0.84 13.10
C THR A 76 5.19 1.74 12.64
N ASN A 77 5.12 2.06 11.34
CA ASN A 77 4.05 2.86 10.77
C ASN A 77 2.69 2.16 10.90
N THR A 78 2.61 0.86 10.63
CA THR A 78 1.38 0.07 10.78
C THR A 78 0.87 0.10 12.22
N VAL A 79 1.77 -0.06 13.20
CA VAL A 79 1.40 -0.01 14.62
C VAL A 79 0.95 1.40 15.01
N ASN A 80 1.66 2.43 14.54
CA ASN A 80 1.34 3.82 14.82
C ASN A 80 0.01 4.26 14.16
N GLU A 81 -0.24 3.86 12.92
CA GLU A 81 -1.52 4.15 12.24
C GLU A 81 -2.69 3.52 12.99
N ARG A 82 -2.51 2.28 13.46
CA ARG A 82 -3.51 1.60 14.28
C ARG A 82 -3.76 2.31 15.60
N SER A 83 -2.70 2.78 16.28
CA SER A 83 -2.86 3.49 17.56
C SER A 83 -3.61 4.82 17.37
N LEU A 84 -3.36 5.52 16.27
CA LEU A 84 -4.03 6.79 15.95
C LEU A 84 -5.48 6.63 15.48
N ASN A 85 -5.90 5.42 15.09
CA ASN A 85 -7.23 5.16 14.52
C ASN A 85 -8.01 4.06 15.27
N LEU A 86 -7.69 3.81 16.55
CA LEU A 86 -8.21 2.67 17.32
C LEU A 86 -9.74 2.55 17.25
N ASP A 87 -10.47 3.64 17.55
CA ASP A 87 -11.94 3.67 17.54
C ASP A 87 -12.54 3.34 16.17
N ARG A 88 -11.87 3.74 15.08
CA ARG A 88 -12.33 3.42 13.73
C ARG A 88 -12.24 1.93 13.47
N PHE A 89 -11.13 1.30 13.85
CA PHE A 89 -10.95 -0.14 13.70
C PHE A 89 -11.94 -0.93 14.54
N GLU A 90 -12.18 -0.51 15.78
CA GLU A 90 -13.14 -1.18 16.67
C GLU A 90 -14.57 -1.12 16.14
N ARG A 91 -15.04 0.05 15.68
CA ARG A 91 -16.37 0.18 15.05
C ARG A 91 -16.54 -0.71 13.83
N VAL A 92 -15.51 -0.82 12.98
CA VAL A 92 -15.56 -1.70 11.80
C VAL A 92 -15.62 -3.17 12.22
N ALA A 93 -14.84 -3.55 13.23
CA ALA A 93 -14.85 -4.91 13.78
C ALA A 93 -16.20 -5.28 14.41
N GLU A 94 -16.81 -4.38 15.17
CA GLU A 94 -18.11 -4.61 15.82
C GLU A 94 -19.28 -4.65 14.84
N SER A 95 -19.24 -3.81 13.80
CA SER A 95 -20.31 -3.71 12.80
C SER A 95 -20.30 -4.82 11.75
N THR A 96 -19.24 -5.62 11.68
CA THR A 96 -19.03 -6.60 10.61
C THR A 96 -19.07 -8.03 11.14
N VAL A 97 -19.86 -8.88 10.50
CA VAL A 97 -19.94 -10.32 10.85
C VAL A 97 -18.64 -11.07 10.50
N ASP A 98 -18.04 -10.76 9.35
CA ASP A 98 -16.74 -11.29 8.91
C ASP A 98 -15.78 -10.14 8.58
N LEU A 99 -14.96 -9.77 9.58
CA LEU A 99 -13.96 -8.71 9.43
C LEU A 99 -12.93 -9.04 8.34
N TYR A 100 -12.51 -10.30 8.24
CA TYR A 100 -11.50 -10.68 7.25
C TYR A 100 -12.03 -10.52 5.83
N GLY A 101 -13.24 -11.03 5.57
CA GLY A 101 -13.91 -10.88 4.29
C GLY A 101 -14.15 -9.42 3.90
N ALA A 102 -14.58 -8.59 4.85
CA ALA A 102 -14.80 -7.16 4.60
C ALA A 102 -13.50 -6.43 4.25
N VAL A 103 -12.42 -6.65 5.01
CA VAL A 103 -11.10 -6.05 4.74
C VAL A 103 -10.56 -6.52 3.39
N ARG A 104 -10.63 -7.83 3.11
CA ARG A 104 -10.19 -8.39 1.82
C ARG A 104 -10.94 -7.77 0.65
N ASN A 105 -12.27 -7.68 0.74
CA ASN A 105 -13.09 -7.13 -0.33
C ASN A 105 -12.82 -5.64 -0.53
N GLY A 106 -12.72 -4.86 0.56
CA GLY A 106 -12.36 -3.45 0.50
C GLY A 106 -10.98 -3.23 -0.13
N TYR A 107 -9.99 -4.03 0.26
CA TYR A 107 -8.64 -3.99 -0.32
C TYR A 107 -8.65 -4.25 -1.84
N LEU A 108 -9.30 -5.33 -2.27
CA LEU A 108 -9.37 -5.71 -3.69
C LEU A 108 -10.16 -4.68 -4.51
N GLN A 109 -11.24 -4.11 -3.98
CA GLN A 109 -12.00 -3.04 -4.63
C GLN A 109 -11.14 -1.79 -4.80
N ARG A 110 -10.40 -1.38 -3.76
CA ARG A 110 -9.46 -0.25 -3.83
C ARG A 110 -8.39 -0.46 -4.89
N ARG A 111 -7.76 -1.65 -4.94
CA ARG A 111 -6.76 -1.99 -5.96
C ARG A 111 -7.34 -2.02 -7.37
N ALA A 112 -8.54 -2.56 -7.55
CA ALA A 112 -9.21 -2.59 -8.84
C ALA A 112 -9.62 -1.18 -9.33
N ALA A 113 -9.92 -0.25 -8.41
CA ALA A 113 -10.18 1.14 -8.74
C ALA A 113 -8.90 1.87 -9.19
N ALA A 114 -7.77 1.64 -8.50
CA ALA A 114 -6.48 2.24 -8.85
C ALA A 114 -6.03 1.87 -10.27
N ILE A 115 -6.18 0.60 -10.68
CA ILE A 115 -5.85 0.11 -12.03
C ILE A 115 -6.67 0.80 -13.14
N LYS A 116 -7.85 1.34 -12.82
CA LYS A 116 -8.75 1.97 -13.79
C LYS A 116 -8.56 3.49 -13.90
N GLN A 117 -7.75 4.08 -13.03
CA GLN A 117 -7.51 5.52 -12.95
C GLN A 117 -6.57 6.01 -14.05
#